data_AF-A0A7L3S6L6-F1
#
_entry.id   AF-A0A7L3S6L6-F1
#
_cell.length_a   1.000
_cell.length_b   1.000
_cell.length_c   1.000
_cell.angle_alpha   90.00
_cell.angle_beta   90.00
_cell.angle_gamma   90.00
#
_symmetry.space_group_name_H-M   'P 1'
#
loop_
_entity.id
_entity.type
_entity.pdbx_description
1 polymer ?
#
loop_
_entity_poly.entity_id
_entity_poly.type
_entity_poly.pdbx_seq_one_letter_code
_entity_poly.pdbx_strand_id
1 'polypeptide(L)'
;MAAQRQRALAIMCRVYVGSIYYELGEDTIRQAFAPFGPIKSIDMSWDSVTMKHKGFAFVEYEVPEAAQLALEQMNSVMLGGRNIKVGRPSNIGQAQPIIDQLAEEARAFNRIYVASVHQDLSDDDIKSVFEAFGKIKSCTLARDPTTGKHKGYGFI
;
A
#
# COMPACT_ATOMS: atom_id res chain seq x y z
N MET A 1 -22.27 -8.13 7.29
CA MET A 1 -21.28 -7.48 8.18
C MET A 1 -19.84 -7.90 7.84
N ALA A 2 -19.37 -9.11 8.17
CA ALA A 2 -17.96 -9.51 7.94
C ALA A 2 -17.52 -9.47 6.45
N ALA A 3 -18.34 -10.00 5.53
CA ALA A 3 -18.02 -10.00 4.10
C ALA A 3 -17.94 -8.58 3.49
N GLN A 4 -18.80 -7.66 3.96
CA GLN A 4 -18.78 -6.25 3.52
C GLN A 4 -17.54 -5.53 4.03
N ARG A 5 -17.15 -5.78 5.30
CA ARG A 5 -15.91 -5.24 5.89
C ARG A 5 -14.66 -5.74 5.17
N GLN A 6 -14.59 -7.04 4.86
CA GLN A 6 -13.47 -7.61 4.10
C GLN A 6 -13.37 -7.01 2.70
N ARG A 7 -14.51 -6.79 2.03
CA ARG A 7 -14.55 -6.14 0.71
C ARG A 7 -14.09 -4.68 0.79
N ALA A 8 -14.51 -3.94 1.82
CA ALA A 8 -14.06 -2.57 2.04
C ALA A 8 -12.54 -2.51 2.27
N LEU A 9 -12.00 -3.40 3.12
CA LEU A 9 -10.55 -3.50 3.34
C LEU A 9 -9.79 -3.81 2.04
N ALA A 10 -10.27 -4.76 1.24
CA ALA A 10 -9.65 -5.06 -0.05
C ALA A 10 -9.64 -3.86 -1.02
N ILE A 11 -10.70 -3.03 -1.01
CA ILE A 11 -10.74 -1.79 -1.79
C ILE A 11 -9.74 -0.77 -1.24
N MET A 12 -9.63 -0.65 0.10
CA MET A 12 -8.68 0.27 0.74
C MET A 12 -7.22 -0.13 0.51
N CYS A 13 -6.93 -1.43 0.35
CA CYS A 13 -5.60 -1.93 0.01
C CYS A 13 -5.19 -1.67 -1.45
N ARG A 14 -6.08 -1.17 -2.31
CA ARG A 14 -5.85 -1.07 -3.74
C ARG A 14 -5.76 0.39 -4.18
N VAL A 15 -4.77 0.72 -5.01
CA VAL A 15 -4.63 2.03 -5.65
C VAL A 15 -4.70 1.91 -7.16
N TYR A 16 -5.29 2.91 -7.81
CA TYR A 16 -5.22 3.13 -9.25
C TYR A 16 -3.93 3.89 -9.58
N VAL A 17 -3.23 3.44 -10.62
CA VAL A 17 -2.04 4.11 -11.16
C VAL A 17 -2.27 4.38 -12.65
N GLY A 18 -2.35 5.64 -13.04
CA GLY A 18 -2.62 6.07 -14.41
C GLY A 18 -1.54 6.96 -14.99
N SER A 19 -1.67 7.29 -16.28
CA SER A 19 -0.66 8.07 -17.03
C SER A 19 0.71 7.36 -17.10
N ILE A 20 0.70 6.03 -17.06
CA ILE A 20 1.90 5.21 -17.20
C ILE A 20 2.42 5.33 -18.64
N TYR A 21 3.70 5.62 -18.79
CA TYR A 21 4.36 5.67 -20.10
C TYR A 21 4.40 4.28 -20.74
N TYR A 22 4.18 4.20 -22.05
CA TYR A 22 3.87 2.95 -22.76
C TYR A 22 5.01 1.91 -22.80
N GLU A 23 6.23 2.33 -22.47
CA GLU A 23 7.41 1.44 -22.38
C GLU A 23 7.64 0.90 -20.96
N LEU A 24 6.89 1.40 -19.97
CA LEU A 24 7.04 0.95 -18.59
C LEU A 24 6.18 -0.26 -18.34
N GLY A 25 6.80 -1.34 -17.88
CA GLY A 25 6.12 -2.57 -17.53
C GLY A 25 5.73 -2.65 -16.06
N GLU A 26 5.16 -3.80 -15.70
CA GLU A 26 4.78 -4.14 -14.33
C GLU A 26 5.98 -4.05 -13.37
N ASP A 27 7.17 -4.50 -13.79
CA ASP A 27 8.37 -4.48 -12.94
C ASP A 27 8.76 -3.08 -12.48
N THR A 28 8.66 -2.07 -13.35
CA THR A 28 8.93 -0.67 -12.98
C THR A 28 7.90 -0.16 -11.98
N ILE A 29 6.63 -0.49 -12.18
CA ILE A 29 5.57 -0.13 -11.22
C ILE A 29 5.82 -0.83 -9.88
N ARG A 30 6.17 -2.12 -9.90
CA ARG A 30 6.51 -2.87 -8.69
C ARG A 30 7.66 -2.23 -7.92
N GLN A 31 8.73 -1.87 -8.60
CA GLN A 31 9.89 -1.22 -7.97
C GLN A 31 9.53 0.15 -7.38
N ALA A 32 8.76 0.96 -8.11
CA ALA A 32 8.37 2.30 -7.66
C ALA A 32 7.40 2.27 -6.47
N PHE A 33 6.57 1.24 -6.34
CA PHE A 33 5.54 1.12 -5.31
C PHE A 33 5.96 0.21 -4.13
N ALA A 34 7.01 -0.62 -4.27
CA ALA A 34 7.50 -1.49 -3.21
C ALA A 34 7.89 -0.79 -1.89
N PRO A 35 8.43 0.45 -1.87
CA PRO A 35 8.81 1.11 -0.62
C PRO A 35 7.65 1.34 0.36
N PHE A 36 6.41 1.42 -0.12
CA PHE A 36 5.25 1.68 0.72
C PHE A 36 4.72 0.44 1.42
N GLY A 37 5.13 -0.76 1.00
CA GLY A 37 4.71 -2.02 1.59
C GLY A 37 4.72 -3.17 0.57
N PRO A 38 4.54 -4.41 1.03
CA PRO A 38 4.51 -5.57 0.15
C PRO A 38 3.29 -5.51 -0.78
N ILE A 39 3.58 -5.63 -2.08
CA ILE A 39 2.58 -5.67 -3.14
C ILE A 39 2.09 -7.11 -3.29
N LYS A 40 0.79 -7.30 -3.09
CA LYS A 40 0.11 -8.58 -3.26
C LYS A 40 -0.12 -8.91 -4.73
N SER A 41 -0.54 -7.93 -5.53
CA SER A 41 -0.76 -8.10 -6.97
C SER A 41 -0.68 -6.76 -7.70
N ILE A 42 -0.39 -6.82 -9.00
CA ILE A 42 -0.47 -5.68 -9.91
C ILE A 42 -1.31 -6.10 -11.11
N ASP A 43 -2.43 -5.41 -11.31
CA ASP A 43 -3.30 -5.62 -12.47
C ASP A 43 -3.03 -4.51 -13.49
N MET A 44 -2.07 -4.75 -14.39
CA MET A 44 -1.80 -3.83 -15.50
C MET A 44 -2.77 -4.07 -16.65
N SER A 45 -3.36 -3.00 -17.19
CA SER A 45 -4.34 -3.15 -18.27
C SER A 45 -3.66 -3.25 -19.62
N TRP A 46 -3.89 -4.34 -20.35
CA TRP A 46 -3.30 -4.61 -21.66
C TRP A 46 -4.33 -4.51 -22.79
N ASP A 47 -3.88 -4.02 -23.94
CA ASP A 47 -4.57 -4.13 -25.21
C ASP A 47 -4.07 -5.38 -25.94
N SER A 48 -4.98 -6.34 -26.14
CA SER A 48 -4.69 -7.63 -26.76
C SER A 48 -4.38 -7.55 -28.25
N VAL A 49 -4.67 -6.42 -28.91
CA VAL A 49 -4.38 -6.22 -30.33
C VAL A 49 -2.99 -5.61 -30.50
N THR A 50 -2.70 -4.53 -29.78
CA THR A 50 -1.43 -3.81 -29.92
C THR A 50 -0.31 -4.40 -29.05
N MET A 51 -0.64 -5.34 -28.16
CA MET A 51 0.28 -5.91 -27.15
C MET A 51 0.93 -4.83 -26.26
N LYS A 52 0.29 -3.66 -26.14
CA LYS A 52 0.72 -2.55 -25.29
C LYS A 52 -0.25 -2.35 -24.15
N HIS A 53 0.24 -1.84 -23.03
CA HIS A 53 -0.65 -1.51 -21.92
C HIS A 53 -1.43 -0.21 -22.18
N LYS A 54 -2.63 -0.10 -21.61
CA LYS A 54 -3.56 1.03 -21.77
C LYS A 54 -3.18 2.26 -20.94
N GLY A 55 -1.94 2.33 -20.45
CA GLY A 55 -1.44 3.45 -19.64
C GLY A 55 -1.96 3.50 -18.20
N PHE A 56 -2.54 2.41 -17.69
CA PHE A 56 -2.94 2.31 -16.28
C PHE A 56 -2.79 0.90 -15.71
N ALA A 57 -2.66 0.82 -14.39
CA ALA A 57 -2.60 -0.39 -13.60
C ALA A 57 -3.33 -0.18 -12.28
N PHE A 58 -3.60 -1.27 -11.57
CA PHE A 58 -3.96 -1.23 -10.17
C PHE A 58 -2.95 -2.00 -9.34
N VAL A 59 -2.54 -1.42 -8.22
CA VAL A 59 -1.62 -2.05 -7.27
C VAL A 59 -2.42 -2.42 -6.02
N GLU A 60 -2.42 -3.70 -5.65
CA GLU A 60 -3.02 -4.20 -4.41
C GLU A 60 -1.91 -4.48 -3.40
N TYR A 61 -1.98 -3.85 -2.24
CA TYR A 61 -1.10 -4.10 -1.10
C TYR A 61 -1.71 -5.13 -0.15
N GLU A 62 -0.89 -5.60 0.79
CA GLU A 62 -1.40 -6.46 1.86
C GLU A 62 -2.20 -5.70 2.94
N VAL A 63 -1.91 -4.41 3.13
CA VAL A 63 -2.53 -3.58 4.17
C VAL A 63 -3.02 -2.23 3.60
N PRO A 64 -4.12 -1.66 4.15
CA PRO A 64 -4.65 -0.37 3.72
C PRO A 64 -3.68 0.80 3.87
N GLU A 65 -2.85 0.80 4.92
CA GLU A 65 -1.94 1.89 5.23
C GLU A 65 -0.83 2.04 4.16
N ALA A 66 -0.39 0.93 3.56
CA ALA A 66 0.55 0.93 2.44
C ALA A 66 -0.06 1.60 1.20
N ALA A 67 -1.32 1.30 0.90
CA ALA A 67 -2.06 1.92 -0.20
C ALA A 67 -2.26 3.43 0.04
N GLN A 68 -2.57 3.84 1.27
CA GLN A 68 -2.71 5.24 1.64
C GLN A 68 -1.38 6.00 1.49
N LEU A 69 -0.25 5.45 1.97
CA LEU A 69 1.07 6.07 1.77
C LEU A 69 1.42 6.21 0.30
N ALA A 70 1.17 5.17 -0.50
CA ALA A 70 1.42 5.21 -1.94
C ALA A 70 0.55 6.28 -2.64
N LEU A 71 -0.72 6.40 -2.23
CA LEU A 71 -1.63 7.43 -2.74
C LEU A 71 -1.09 8.85 -2.49
N GLU A 72 -0.58 9.11 -1.29
CA GLU A 72 -0.09 10.41 -0.86
C GLU A 72 1.25 10.77 -1.51
N GLN A 73 2.18 9.81 -1.58
CA GLN A 73 3.56 10.08 -1.99
C GLN A 73 3.82 9.90 -3.49
N MET A 74 3.06 9.04 -4.18
CA MET A 74 3.31 8.74 -5.60
C MET A 74 2.46 9.55 -6.57
N ASN A 75 1.43 10.24 -6.09
CA ASN A 75 0.61 11.05 -6.98
C ASN A 75 1.43 12.19 -7.59
N SER A 76 1.40 12.32 -8.92
CA SER A 76 2.18 13.28 -9.71
C SER A 76 3.69 13.07 -9.74
N VAL A 77 4.20 11.94 -9.25
CA VAL A 77 5.62 11.56 -9.40
C VAL A 77 5.95 11.32 -10.87
N MET A 78 7.12 11.77 -11.31
CA MET A 78 7.60 11.56 -12.67
C MET A 78 8.16 10.14 -12.82
N LEU A 79 7.58 9.35 -13.73
CA LEU A 79 7.98 7.98 -14.06
C LEU A 79 8.06 7.85 -15.59
N GLY A 80 9.25 7.52 -16.12
CA GLY A 80 9.48 7.42 -17.58
C GLY A 80 9.09 8.69 -18.35
N GLY A 81 9.42 9.87 -17.80
CA GLY A 81 9.14 11.16 -18.43
C GLY A 81 7.67 11.63 -18.36
N ARG A 82 6.80 10.92 -17.63
CA ARG A 82 5.41 11.32 -17.41
C ARG A 82 5.07 11.38 -15.93
N ASN A 83 4.26 12.35 -15.54
CA ASN A 83 3.71 12.38 -14.20
C ASN A 83 2.59 11.34 -14.10
N ILE A 84 2.74 10.38 -13.19
CA ILE A 84 1.73 9.36 -12.93
C ILE A 84 0.60 9.94 -12.08
N LYS A 85 -0.59 9.36 -12.21
CA LYS A 85 -1.75 9.72 -11.40
C LYS A 85 -2.06 8.58 -10.46
N VAL A 86 -2.06 8.84 -9.17
CA VAL A 86 -2.41 7.82 -8.17
C VAL A 86 -3.73 8.20 -7.52
N GLY A 87 -4.66 7.26 -7.47
CA GLY A 87 -6.03 7.50 -7.01
C GLY A 87 -6.62 6.30 -6.32
N ARG A 88 -7.76 6.49 -5.64
CA ARG A 88 -8.55 5.36 -5.16
C ARG A 88 -9.27 4.68 -6.34
N PRO A 89 -9.54 3.37 -6.28
CA PRO A 89 -10.32 2.68 -7.31
C PRO A 89 -11.70 3.33 -7.43
N SER A 90 -12.25 3.47 -8.63
CA SER A 90 -13.57 4.10 -8.83
C SER A 90 -14.76 3.27 -8.29
N ASN A 91 -14.57 1.98 -8.04
CA ASN A 91 -15.64 1.04 -7.64
C ASN A 91 -15.96 1.07 -6.13
N ILE A 92 -15.82 2.23 -5.46
CA ILE A 92 -16.03 2.37 -4.00
C ILE A 92 -17.51 2.31 -3.62
N GLY A 93 -18.41 2.79 -4.49
CA GLY A 93 -19.88 2.73 -4.36
C GLY A 93 -20.43 2.41 -2.96
N GLN A 94 -20.95 1.19 -2.79
CA GLN A 94 -21.58 0.75 -1.53
C GLN A 94 -20.61 0.45 -0.37
N ALA A 95 -19.29 0.47 -0.61
CA ALA A 95 -18.29 0.25 0.44
C ALA A 95 -17.90 1.54 1.19
N GLN A 96 -18.22 2.72 0.65
CA GLN A 96 -17.89 4.02 1.26
C GLN A 96 -18.28 4.14 2.75
N PRO A 97 -19.52 3.86 3.19
CA PRO A 97 -19.88 3.99 4.60
C PRO A 97 -19.07 3.05 5.52
N ILE A 98 -18.68 1.88 5.01
CA ILE A 98 -17.86 0.92 5.77
C ILE A 98 -16.41 1.41 5.85
N ILE A 99 -15.88 2.02 4.78
CA ILE A 99 -14.56 2.64 4.78
C ILE A 99 -14.50 3.78 5.80
N ASP A 100 -15.54 4.62 5.83
CA ASP A 100 -15.61 5.74 6.79
C ASP A 100 -15.70 5.22 8.23
N GLN A 101 -16.49 4.18 8.47
CA GLN A 101 -16.55 3.52 9.78
C GLN A 101 -15.19 2.94 10.18
N LEU A 102 -14.49 2.25 9.28
CA LEU A 102 -13.15 1.69 9.54
C LEU A 102 -12.13 2.79 9.86
N ALA A 103 -12.20 3.91 9.16
CA ALA A 103 -11.33 5.05 9.42
C ALA A 103 -11.62 5.69 10.79
N GLU A 104 -12.88 5.80 11.19
CA GLU A 104 -13.27 6.33 12.49
C GLU A 104 -12.85 5.38 13.63
N GLU A 105 -13.03 4.07 13.46
CA GLU A 105 -12.53 3.06 14.40
C GLU A 105 -11.00 3.13 14.55
N ALA A 106 -10.27 3.38 13.45
CA ALA A 106 -8.81 3.50 13.47
C ALA A 106 -8.33 4.74 14.27
N ARG A 107 -9.07 5.85 14.24
CA ARG A 107 -8.75 7.08 15.00
C ARG A 107 -8.79 6.90 16.52
N ALA A 108 -9.48 5.87 17.00
CA ALA A 108 -9.48 5.53 18.43
C ALA A 108 -8.12 5.00 18.93
N PHE A 109 -7.18 4.74 18.02
CA PHE A 109 -5.86 4.21 18.33
C PHE A 109 -4.75 5.18 17.89
N ASN A 110 -3.76 5.40 18.76
CA ASN A 110 -2.51 6.05 18.39
C ASN A 110 -1.57 5.05 17.71
N ARG A 111 -2.04 4.43 16.63
CA ARG A 111 -1.33 3.39 15.89
C ARG A 111 -0.77 3.97 14.60
N ILE A 112 0.51 3.75 14.36
CA ILE A 112 1.18 4.18 13.12
C ILE A 112 1.66 2.99 12.31
N TYR A 113 1.71 3.17 11.00
CA TYR A 113 2.27 2.21 10.05
C TYR A 113 3.68 2.64 9.66
N VAL A 114 4.61 1.70 9.69
CA VAL A 114 6.01 1.91 9.27
C VAL A 114 6.32 0.95 8.13
N ALA A 115 6.74 1.48 7.00
CA ALA A 115 7.15 0.73 5.82
C ALA A 115 8.65 0.87 5.55
N SER A 116 9.17 0.11 4.58
CA SER A 116 10.58 0.13 4.17
C SER A 116 11.58 -0.15 5.30
N VAL A 117 11.22 -1.03 6.24
CA VAL A 117 12.11 -1.47 7.32
C VAL A 117 13.19 -2.40 6.76
N HIS A 118 14.46 -2.07 6.97
CA HIS A 118 15.60 -2.88 6.54
C HIS A 118 15.59 -4.27 7.19
N GLN A 119 15.98 -5.32 6.45
CA GLN A 119 15.89 -6.73 6.87
C GLN A 119 16.69 -7.10 8.14
N ASP A 120 17.64 -6.25 8.52
CA ASP A 120 18.48 -6.44 9.70
C ASP A 120 17.90 -5.80 10.97
N LEU A 121 16.82 -5.02 10.84
CA LEU A 121 16.20 -4.33 11.97
C LEU A 121 15.13 -5.21 12.63
N SER A 122 15.22 -5.32 13.95
CA SER A 122 14.24 -6.02 14.77
C SER A 122 13.13 -5.10 15.29
N ASP A 123 12.10 -5.69 15.89
CA ASP A 123 11.04 -4.98 16.60
C ASP A 123 11.60 -4.05 17.70
N ASP A 124 12.67 -4.49 18.40
CA ASP A 124 13.32 -3.72 19.47
C ASP A 124 14.16 -2.56 18.92
N ASP A 125 14.80 -2.71 17.76
CA ASP A 125 15.53 -1.61 17.12
C ASP A 125 14.55 -0.49 16.72
N ILE A 126 13.44 -0.87 16.08
CA ILE A 126 12.39 0.07 15.69
C ILE A 126 11.75 0.72 16.92
N LYS A 127 11.41 -0.08 17.94
CA LYS A 127 10.87 0.43 19.19
C LYS A 127 11.80 1.47 19.82
N SER A 128 13.10 1.16 19.91
CA SER A 128 14.10 2.05 20.50
C SER A 128 14.19 3.40 19.78
N VAL A 129 14.10 3.41 18.45
CA VAL A 129 14.09 4.65 17.65
C VAL A 129 12.82 5.47 17.93
N PHE A 130 11.65 4.83 17.96
CA PHE A 130 10.38 5.54 18.11
C PHE A 130 10.05 5.92 19.56
N GLU A 131 10.69 5.31 20.56
CA GLU A 131 10.54 5.69 21.98
C GLU A 131 11.00 7.13 22.25
N ALA A 132 11.84 7.68 21.37
CA ALA A 132 12.21 9.10 21.40
C ALA A 132 11.01 10.06 21.28
N PHE A 133 9.89 9.61 20.69
CA PHE A 133 8.67 10.41 20.51
C PHE A 133 7.61 10.16 21.58
N GLY A 134 7.86 9.21 22.50
CA GLY A 134 6.94 8.90 23.59
C GLY A 134 6.90 7.41 23.94
N LYS A 135 6.17 7.08 25.00
CA LYS A 135 6.04 5.71 25.47
C LYS A 135 5.30 4.84 24.44
N ILE A 136 5.97 3.80 23.95
CA ILE A 136 5.39 2.82 23.03
C ILE A 136 4.61 1.75 23.80
N LYS A 137 3.37 1.49 23.37
CA LYS A 137 2.53 0.40 23.91
C LYS A 137 2.90 -0.95 23.30
N SER A 138 3.09 -0.97 21.98
CA SER A 138 3.44 -2.16 21.20
C SER A 138 4.30 -1.74 20.00
N CYS A 139 5.26 -2.55 19.59
CA CYS A 139 5.95 -2.42 18.32
C CYS A 139 5.98 -3.81 17.71
N THR A 140 5.48 -3.98 16.48
CA THR A 140 5.40 -5.30 15.86
C THR A 140 5.64 -5.20 14.36
N LEU A 141 6.73 -5.83 13.91
CA LEU A 141 7.01 -6.05 12.51
C LEU A 141 6.22 -7.24 11.99
N ALA A 142 5.56 -7.09 10.84
CA ALA A 142 4.86 -8.17 10.19
C ALA A 142 5.87 -9.18 9.64
N ARG A 143 5.64 -10.48 9.90
CA ARG A 143 6.57 -11.56 9.54
C ARG A 143 5.94 -12.53 8.56
N ASP A 144 6.79 -13.08 7.71
CA ASP A 144 6.45 -14.19 6.85
C ASP A 144 6.25 -15.46 7.73
N PRO A 145 5.12 -16.17 7.61
CA PRO A 145 4.79 -17.28 8.50
C PRO A 145 5.66 -18.52 8.27
N THR A 146 6.35 -18.61 7.12
CA THR A 146 7.18 -19.76 6.76
C THR A 146 8.63 -19.54 7.15
N THR A 147 9.17 -18.35 6.89
CA THR A 147 10.59 -18.03 7.13
C THR A 147 10.84 -17.32 8.45
N GLY A 148 9.82 -16.74 9.07
CA GLY A 148 9.93 -15.94 10.29
C GLY A 148 10.58 -14.55 10.10
N LYS A 149 11.10 -14.26 8.90
CA LYS A 149 11.67 -12.95 8.56
C LYS A 149 10.58 -11.89 8.47
N HIS A 150 10.89 -10.67 8.87
CA HIS A 150 9.94 -9.58 8.74
C HIS A 150 9.81 -9.14 7.28
N LYS A 151 8.63 -8.66 6.89
CA LYS A 151 8.26 -8.31 5.52
C LYS A 151 8.58 -6.85 5.18
N GLY A 152 9.47 -6.22 5.95
CA GLY A 152 9.85 -4.81 5.78
C GLY A 152 8.79 -3.80 6.21
N TYR A 153 7.78 -4.19 6.98
CA TYR A 153 6.79 -3.26 7.54
C TYR A 153 6.31 -3.69 8.92
N GLY A 154 5.71 -2.76 9.66
CA GLY A 154 5.14 -3.03 10.97
C GLY A 154 4.22 -1.93 11.46
N PHE A 155 3.78 -2.09 12.71
CA PHE A 155 2.93 -1.14 13.40
C PHE A 155 3.48 -0.84 14.79
N ILE A 156 3.30 0.42 15.20
CA ILE A 156 3.63 0.92 16.54
C ILE A 156 2.34 1.46 17.16
#